data_AF-A0A3D3VYK4-F1
#
_entry.id   AF-A0A3D3VYK4-F1
#
_cell.length_a   1.000
_cell.length_b   1.000
_cell.length_c   1.000
_cell.angle_alpha   90.00
_cell.angle_beta   90.00
_cell.angle_gamma   90.00
#
_symmetry.space_group_name_H-M   'P 1'
#
loop_
_entity.id
_entity.type
_entity.pdbx_description
1 polymer ?
#
loop_
_entity_poly.entity_id
_entity_poly.type
_entity_poly.pdbx_seq_one_letter_code
_entity_poly.pdbx_strand_id
1 'polypeptide(L)'
;MSSFVSLSLFPLKFAGYLGVLITVISGALGLFIFFNKFVFDDPFGYSFSGPASLAVFNIFLIGIVLSCLGLIALYIGNIHGEVINRPLYVIRKKRILPKGNL
;
A
#
# COMPACT_ATOMS: atom_id res chain seq x y z
N MET A 1 17.51 -19.03 6.06
CA MET A 1 16.93 -18.06 5.11
C MET A 1 15.47 -18.44 4.90
N SER A 2 14.43 -17.66 5.20
CA SER A 2 14.31 -16.22 5.39
C SER A 2 12.98 -15.91 6.10
N SER A 3 12.96 -15.89 7.43
CA SER A 3 11.76 -15.53 8.23
C SER A 3 11.35 -14.06 8.08
N PHE A 4 12.23 -13.21 7.54
CA PHE A 4 12.01 -11.77 7.35
C PHE A 4 10.94 -11.44 6.29
N VAL A 5 10.69 -12.34 5.34
CA VAL A 5 9.66 -12.16 4.30
C VAL A 5 8.30 -12.76 4.72
N SER A 6 8.31 -13.87 5.45
CA SER A 6 7.07 -14.64 5.74
C SER A 6 6.22 -14.14 6.91
N LEU A 7 6.75 -13.26 7.78
CA LEU A 7 6.03 -12.84 9.00
C LEU A 7 5.84 -11.33 9.14
N SER A 8 6.23 -10.54 8.15
CA SER A 8 6.23 -9.08 8.30
C SER A 8 5.58 -8.40 7.12
N LEU A 9 4.58 -7.58 7.41
CA LEU A 9 3.96 -6.64 6.48
C LEU A 9 4.82 -5.38 6.30
N PHE A 10 5.97 -5.33 6.97
CA PHE A 10 6.94 -4.25 6.93
C PHE A 10 7.45 -3.91 5.51
N PRO A 11 7.94 -4.85 4.69
CA PRO A 11 8.40 -4.54 3.33
C PRO A 11 7.28 -3.98 2.44
N LEU A 12 6.07 -4.50 2.60
CA LEU A 12 4.92 -4.09 1.79
C LEU A 12 4.41 -2.70 2.20
N LYS A 13 4.43 -2.37 3.50
CA LYS A 13 4.19 -1.00 3.99
C LYS A 13 5.25 -0.02 3.51
N PHE A 14 6.53 -0.41 3.50
CA PHE A 14 7.62 0.42 3.00
C PHE A 14 7.49 0.72 1.50
N ALA A 15 7.14 -0.30 0.70
CA ALA A 15 6.81 -0.12 -0.71
C ALA A 15 5.64 0.86 -0.92
N GLY A 16 4.63 0.83 -0.04
CA GLY A 16 3.55 1.82 0.00
C GLY A 16 4.02 3.26 0.16
N TYR A 17 4.88 3.52 1.16
CA TYR A 17 5.45 4.86 1.39
C TYR A 17 6.27 5.34 0.19
N LEU A 18 7.07 4.45 -0.41
CA LEU A 18 7.80 4.75 -1.64
C LEU A 18 6.84 5.06 -2.81
N GLY A 19 5.74 4.31 -2.94
CA GLY A 19 4.70 4.56 -3.92
C GLY A 19 4.12 5.96 -3.83
N VAL A 20 3.78 6.41 -2.62
CA VAL A 20 3.24 7.74 -2.39
C VAL A 20 4.26 8.81 -2.79
N LEU A 21 5.52 8.65 -2.39
CA LEU A 21 6.60 9.56 -2.75
C LEU A 21 6.81 9.64 -4.27
N ILE A 22 6.83 8.49 -4.96
CA ILE A 22 6.97 8.42 -6.42
C ILE A 22 5.79 9.11 -7.11
N THR A 23 4.56 8.88 -6.62
CA THR A 23 3.34 9.48 -7.18
C THR A 23 3.36 11.01 -7.07
N VAL A 24 3.81 11.55 -5.94
CA VAL A 24 3.92 13.00 -5.73
C VAL A 24 4.98 13.62 -6.64
N ILE A 25 6.18 13.01 -6.72
CA ILE A 25 7.28 13.53 -7.55
C ILE A 25 6.93 13.44 -9.03
N SER A 26 6.42 12.30 -9.50
CA SER A 26 6.03 12.12 -10.91
C SER A 26 4.82 12.96 -11.30
N GLY A 27 3.87 13.18 -10.38
CA GLY A 27 2.75 14.10 -10.59
C GLY A 27 3.21 15.54 -10.75
N ALA A 28 4.15 16.01 -9.91
CA ALA A 28 4.75 17.34 -10.04
C ALA A 28 5.53 17.51 -11.35
N LEU A 29 6.33 16.50 -11.74
CA LEU A 29 7.04 16.49 -13.02
C LEU A 29 6.08 16.47 -14.22
N GLY A 30 5.01 15.68 -14.15
CA GLY A 30 3.96 15.63 -15.17
C GLY A 30 3.26 16.98 -15.33
N LEU A 31 2.92 17.65 -14.22
CA LEU A 31 2.39 19.01 -14.24
C LEU A 31 3.36 19.99 -14.90
N PHE A 32 4.64 19.93 -14.52
CA PHE A 32 5.67 20.80 -15.08
C PHE A 32 5.81 20.62 -16.60
N ILE A 33 5.79 19.39 -17.10
CA ILE A 33 5.81 19.08 -18.54
C ILE A 33 4.54 19.59 -19.21
N PHE A 34 3.36 19.39 -18.59
CA PHE A 34 2.09 19.85 -19.13
C PHE A 34 2.02 21.37 -19.28
N PHE A 35 2.44 22.12 -18.25
CA PHE A 35 2.48 23.58 -18.30
C PHE A 35 3.49 24.10 -19.33
N ASN A 36 4.69 23.53 -19.41
CA ASN A 36 5.67 23.93 -20.42
C ASN A 36 5.17 23.70 -21.85
N LYS A 37 4.50 22.56 -22.09
CA LYS A 37 4.07 22.17 -23.43
C LYS A 37 2.81 22.90 -23.91
N PHE A 38 1.82 23.12 -23.03
CA PHE A 38 0.53 23.69 -23.44
C PHE A 38 0.39 25.19 -23.18
N VAL A 39 1.13 25.76 -22.21
CA VAL A 39 0.95 27.17 -21.82
C VAL A 39 2.05 28.08 -22.38
N PHE A 40 3.27 27.57 -22.52
CA PHE A 40 4.41 28.38 -22.97
C PHE A 40 4.83 28.15 -24.43
N ASP A 41 4.14 27.28 -25.19
CA ASP A 41 4.46 26.97 -26.59
C ASP A 41 5.95 26.59 -26.79
N ASP A 42 6.45 25.71 -25.92
CA ASP A 42 7.82 25.15 -25.99
C ASP A 42 8.97 26.21 -26.00
N PRO A 43 9.12 27.02 -24.94
CA PRO A 43 10.13 28.10 -24.90
C PRO A 43 11.58 27.59 -24.80
N PHE A 44 11.78 26.31 -24.47
CA PHE A 44 13.11 25.73 -24.23
C PHE A 44 13.60 24.78 -25.32
N GLY A 45 12.79 24.46 -26.35
CA GLY A 45 13.20 23.56 -27.43
C GLY A 45 13.58 22.13 -27.00
N TYR A 46 13.31 21.77 -25.75
CA TYR A 46 13.38 20.37 -25.32
C TYR A 46 12.30 19.63 -26.09
N SER A 47 12.68 18.95 -27.16
CA SER A 47 11.82 17.99 -27.83
C SER A 47 11.52 16.86 -26.85
N PHE A 48 10.59 17.10 -25.91
CA PHE A 48 10.02 16.09 -25.05
C PHE A 48 9.30 15.13 -25.98
N SER A 49 10.08 14.13 -26.41
CA SER A 49 9.65 13.08 -27.30
C SER A 49 8.43 12.40 -26.67
N GLY A 50 7.42 12.06 -27.48
CA GLY A 50 6.21 11.36 -27.01
C GLY A 50 6.49 10.25 -25.98
N PRO A 51 7.51 9.38 -26.20
CA PRO A 51 7.94 8.37 -25.23
C PRO A 51 8.36 8.89 -23.86
N ALA A 52 8.98 10.07 -23.76
CA ALA A 52 9.39 10.65 -22.48
C ALA A 52 8.18 11.08 -21.64
N SER A 53 7.17 11.71 -22.26
CA SER A 53 5.92 12.06 -21.58
C SER A 53 5.15 10.82 -21.13
N LEU A 54 5.13 9.77 -21.96
CA LEU A 54 4.53 8.48 -21.64
C LEU A 54 5.27 7.79 -20.49
N ALA A 55 6.60 7.85 -20.46
CA ALA A 55 7.39 7.27 -19.37
C ALA A 55 7.08 7.94 -18.02
N VAL A 56 6.98 9.28 -17.97
CA VAL A 56 6.58 10.01 -16.75
C VAL A 56 5.17 9.61 -16.30
N PHE A 57 4.23 9.50 -17.24
CA PHE A 57 2.88 9.03 -16.95
C PHE A 57 2.85 7.58 -16.44
N ASN A 58 3.70 6.71 -16.99
CA ASN A 58 3.81 5.32 -16.56
C ASN A 58 4.38 5.21 -15.13
N ILE A 59 5.42 5.98 -14.82
CA ILE A 59 6.00 6.08 -13.47
C ILE A 59 4.95 6.57 -12.46
N PHE A 60 4.12 7.53 -12.86
CA PHE A 60 3.00 7.99 -12.04
C PHE A 60 1.99 6.89 -11.74
N LEU A 61 1.56 6.13 -12.76
CA LEU A 61 0.66 4.98 -12.58
C LEU A 61 1.28 3.90 -11.69
N ILE A 62 2.57 3.58 -11.88
CA ILE A 62 3.30 2.61 -11.05
C ILE A 62 3.35 3.09 -9.59
N GLY A 63 3.56 4.38 -9.35
CA GLY A 63 3.50 4.98 -8.01
C GLY A 63 2.14 4.78 -7.34
N ILE A 64 1.04 4.97 -8.08
CA ILE A 64 -0.31 4.73 -7.58
C ILE A 64 -0.50 3.25 -7.22
N VAL A 65 -0.07 2.33 -8.09
CA VAL A 65 -0.15 0.88 -7.83
C VAL A 65 0.63 0.49 -6.57
N LEU A 66 1.86 1.00 -6.39
CA LEU A 66 2.63 0.78 -5.17
C LEU A 66 1.93 1.33 -3.92
N SER A 67 1.31 2.50 -4.02
CA SER A 67 0.55 3.12 -2.92
C SER A 67 -0.64 2.24 -2.52
N CYS A 68 -1.38 1.73 -3.49
CA CYS A 68 -2.49 0.80 -3.25
C CYS A 68 -2.01 -0.50 -2.59
N LEU A 69 -0.88 -1.07 -3.04
CA LEU A 69 -0.27 -2.24 -2.39
C LEU A 69 0.10 -1.96 -0.92
N GLY A 70 0.56 -0.75 -0.62
CA GLY A 70 0.80 -0.31 0.75
C GLY A 70 -0.45 -0.26 1.62
N LEU A 71 -1.57 0.24 1.06
CA LEU A 71 -2.87 0.26 1.76
C LEU A 71 -3.38 -1.17 2.03
N ILE A 72 -3.24 -2.06 1.05
CA ILE A 72 -3.58 -3.48 1.20
C ILE A 72 -2.74 -4.12 2.31
N ALA A 73 -1.44 -3.80 2.39
CA ALA A 73 -0.57 -4.28 3.45
C ALA A 73 -1.05 -3.85 4.85
N LEU A 74 -1.48 -2.61 5.00
CA LEU A 74 -2.02 -2.11 6.26
C LEU A 74 -3.31 -2.85 6.65
N TYR A 75 -4.18 -3.09 5.67
CA TYR A 75 -5.43 -3.82 5.89
C TYR A 75 -5.20 -5.28 6.31
N ILE A 76 -4.31 -6.00 5.60
CA ILE A 76 -3.93 -7.37 5.94
C ILE A 76 -3.30 -7.44 7.34
N GLY A 77 -2.56 -6.40 7.75
CA GLY A 77 -2.02 -6.31 9.11
C GLY A 77 -3.07 -6.24 10.20
N ASN A 78 -4.15 -5.52 9.95
CA ASN A 78 -5.26 -5.47 10.89
C ASN A 78 -5.94 -6.83 11.02
N ILE A 79 -6.20 -7.51 9.89
CA ILE A 79 -6.78 -8.86 9.89
C ILE A 79 -5.89 -9.84 10.64
N HIS A 80 -4.58 -9.84 10.40
CA HIS A 80 -3.66 -10.72 11.12
C HIS A 80 -3.71 -10.50 12.65
N GLY A 81 -3.80 -9.25 13.10
CA GLY A 81 -3.97 -8.92 14.52
C GLY A 81 -5.28 -9.44 15.10
N GLU A 82 -6.39 -9.33 14.37
CA GLU A 82 -7.69 -9.84 14.80
C GLU A 82 -7.77 -11.37 14.83
N VAL A 83 -7.15 -12.05 13.86
CA VAL A 83 -7.18 -13.52 13.78
C VAL A 83 -6.35 -14.15 14.91
N ILE A 84 -5.22 -13.55 15.29
CA ILE A 84 -4.41 -14.03 16.43
C ILE A 84 -5.13 -13.87 17.76
N ASN A 85 -6.02 -12.87 17.91
CA ASN A 85 -6.77 -12.61 19.14
C ASN A 85 -8.07 -13.43 19.28
N ARG A 86 -8.33 -14.40 18.40
CA ARG A 86 -9.48 -15.32 18.57
C ARG A 86 -9.10 -16.48 19.48
N PRO A 87 -9.61 -16.55 20.73
CA PRO A 87 -9.34 -17.69 21.60
C PRO A 87 -9.89 -18.97 20.98
N LEU A 88 -9.03 -20.00 20.90
CA LEU A 88 -9.32 -21.29 20.25
C LEU A 88 -10.45 -22.08 20.92
N TYR A 89 -10.75 -21.78 22.19
CA TYR A 89 -11.87 -22.34 22.92
C TYR A 89 -12.36 -21.37 24.00
N VAL A 90 -13.66 -21.39 24.27
CA VAL A 90 -14.26 -20.71 25.41
C VAL A 90 -14.56 -21.76 26.48
N ILE A 91 -13.96 -21.63 27.66
CA ILE A 91 -14.19 -22.56 28.76
C ILE A 91 -15.59 -22.33 29.31
N ARG A 92 -16.53 -23.23 29.01
CA ARG A 92 -17.86 -23.20 29.62
C ARG A 92 -17.74 -23.65 31.08
N LYS A 93 -18.00 -22.75 32.04
CA LYS A 93 -18.02 -23.12 33.47
C LYS A 93 -18.97 -24.31 33.68
N LYS A 94 -18.44 -25.40 34.24
CA LYS A 94 -19.21 -26.60 34.58
C LYS A 94 -20.21 -26.22 35.66
N ARG A 95 -21.50 -26.30 35.35
CA ARG A 95 -22.57 -26.13 36.34
C ARG A 95 -22.53 -27.38 37.22
N ILE A 96 -22.02 -27.25 38.45
CA ILE A 96 -22.06 -28.34 39.44
C ILE A 96 -23.53 -28.47 39.82
N LEU A 97 -24.22 -29.47 39.27
CA LEU A 97 -25.57 -29.79 39.68
C LEU A 97 -25.48 -30.30 41.13
N PRO A 98 -26.24 -29.74 42.09
CA PRO A 98 -26.28 -30.30 43.43
C PRO A 98 -26.74 -31.76 43.32
N LYS A 99 -25.93 -32.68 43.87
CA LYS A 99 -26.32 -34.08 43.99
C LYS A 99 -27.62 -34.11 44.79
N GLY A 100 -28.71 -34.48 44.11
CA GLY A 100 -29.95 -34.86 44.78
C GLY A 100 -29.63 -35.98 45.74
N ASN A 101 -29.98 -35.77 47.01
CA ASN A 101 -29.93 -36.80 48.03
C ASN A 101 -31.04 -37.81 47.72
N LEU A 102 -30.63 -39.08 47.58
CA LEU A 102 -31.38 -40.33 47.78
C LEU A 102 -32.90 -40.27 47.61
#